data_AF-T0DMH8-F1
#
_entry.id   AF-T0DMH8-F1
#
_cell.length_a   1.000
_cell.length_b   1.000
_cell.length_c   1.000
_cell.angle_alpha   90.00
_cell.angle_beta   90.00
_cell.angle_gamma   90.00
#
_symmetry.space_group_name_H-M   'P 1'
#
loop_
_entity.id
_entity.type
_entity.pdbx_description
1 polymer ?
#
loop_
_entity_poly.entity_id
_entity_poly.type
_entity_poly.pdbx_seq_one_letter_code
_entity_poly.pdbx_strand_id
1 'polypeptide(L)'
;MQIVGGQESGNKVNDGFKTEALGFLGHGEGLIPSQDILTKLEVGKAYYQLGKLHYDKADLNKAEVNFLKAIDCAECPQDNYRVLKILSFLIRIAAEKLEDEKAAKYVNQSENIINDLQMNLGSLSAEYFYYAGLIKSYRNDFSGAFSDLELSYNKSKEENDPDLHSKCLLALANNAYNRGEFDLSLDYMAQLDNLLKIINKEYLGGSMHMTYGKILIAKGDVEGSLKHYNLANITLQNKKCWNLYGYILLGIGQVEKVKGDYDRATLYYNLAKQAVDSTTFKRLTNVLDAEIHEVNDSSVDIYLDRNNRKVKEKNIGVIDFKHRFVLLEILFLLAKNRGSFYDKEDLAREIWKDEYNPLIHDKLIYTSISRLRKLIEPKDNSNTKRKYIIRGKDGYTFNPDVKIRYQMETKLTAGKAVANVDISSPV
;
A
#
# COMPACT_ATOMS: atom_id res chain seq x y z
N MET A 1 -20.89 79.16 -9.99
CA MET A 1 -20.90 78.64 -11.36
C MET A 1 -19.46 78.23 -11.68
N GLN A 2 -19.29 77.00 -12.17
CA GLN A 2 -18.04 76.33 -12.55
C GLN A 2 -17.09 75.88 -11.42
N ILE A 3 -17.08 74.54 -11.29
CA ILE A 3 -16.21 73.69 -10.49
C ILE A 3 -14.87 73.58 -11.25
N VAL A 4 -13.77 73.92 -10.58
CA VAL A 4 -12.41 73.71 -11.11
C VAL A 4 -11.95 72.32 -10.68
N GLY A 5 -11.77 71.43 -11.66
CA GLY A 5 -11.26 70.08 -11.48
C GLY A 5 -9.76 70.10 -11.20
N GLY A 6 -9.37 69.48 -10.08
CA GLY A 6 -8.00 69.11 -9.78
C GLY A 6 -7.58 67.89 -10.62
N GLN A 7 -6.36 67.94 -11.14
CA GLN A 7 -5.69 66.85 -11.83
C GLN A 7 -5.41 65.70 -10.85
N GLU A 8 -5.99 64.53 -11.11
CA GLU A 8 -5.48 63.26 -10.57
C GLU A 8 -4.60 62.60 -11.63
N SER A 9 -3.30 62.58 -11.35
CA SER A 9 -2.31 61.79 -12.09
C SER A 9 -2.47 60.31 -11.72
N GLY A 10 -3.24 59.59 -12.54
CA GLY A 10 -3.37 58.13 -12.45
C GLY A 10 -2.07 57.42 -12.84
N ASN A 11 -1.40 56.84 -11.84
CA ASN A 11 -0.33 55.85 -12.02
C ASN A 11 -0.92 54.61 -12.72
N LYS A 12 -0.49 54.34 -13.96
CA LYS A 12 -0.68 53.04 -14.60
C LYS A 12 0.31 52.04 -14.01
N VAL A 13 -0.16 51.23 -13.07
CA VAL A 13 0.54 50.01 -12.67
C VAL A 13 0.35 48.99 -13.79
N ASN A 14 1.47 48.62 -14.41
CA ASN A 14 1.56 47.63 -15.47
C ASN A 14 1.72 46.26 -14.80
N ASP A 15 0.61 45.63 -14.41
CA ASP A 15 0.64 44.25 -13.91
C ASP A 15 0.52 43.28 -15.09
N GLY A 16 1.68 42.71 -15.45
CA GLY A 16 1.76 41.59 -16.38
C GLY A 16 1.10 40.36 -15.79
N PHE A 17 -0.11 40.07 -16.23
CA PHE A 17 -0.78 38.79 -15.94
C PHE A 17 0.05 37.64 -16.51
N LYS A 18 0.48 36.73 -15.63
CA LYS A 18 1.11 35.44 -15.99
C LYS A 18 0.09 34.56 -16.72
N THR A 19 0.33 34.33 -18.00
CA THR A 19 -0.46 33.52 -18.93
C THR A 19 -0.35 31.99 -18.70
N GLU A 20 -0.26 31.54 -17.45
CA GLU A 20 -0.12 30.10 -17.12
C GLU A 20 -1.42 29.43 -16.66
N ALA A 21 -2.53 30.17 -16.63
CA ALA A 21 -3.83 29.68 -16.14
C ALA A 21 -5.03 30.00 -17.06
N LEU A 22 -4.82 30.16 -18.37
CA LEU A 22 -5.91 30.36 -19.33
C LEU A 22 -6.36 29.05 -19.98
N GLY A 23 -7.07 28.24 -19.20
CA GLY A 23 -7.95 27.20 -19.73
C GLY A 23 -9.42 27.43 -19.42
N PHE A 24 -9.75 28.35 -18.50
CA PHE A 24 -11.13 28.51 -18.02
C PHE A 24 -11.35 29.89 -17.38
N LEU A 25 -11.23 30.96 -18.16
CA LEU A 25 -11.80 32.26 -17.78
C LEU A 25 -12.63 32.79 -18.93
N GLY A 26 -13.85 32.27 -19.02
CA GLY A 26 -14.96 32.89 -19.72
C GLY A 26 -16.11 33.01 -18.73
N HIS A 27 -16.42 34.23 -18.28
CA HIS A 27 -17.72 34.49 -17.67
C HIS A 27 -18.78 34.40 -18.78
N GLY A 28 -19.47 33.27 -18.83
CA GLY A 28 -20.58 33.03 -19.75
C GLY A 28 -20.73 31.55 -20.06
N GLU A 29 -21.88 30.97 -19.72
CA GLU A 29 -22.31 29.69 -20.27
C GLU A 29 -22.28 29.78 -21.80
N GLY A 30 -21.45 28.97 -22.47
CA GLY A 30 -21.54 28.80 -23.93
C GLY A 30 -20.30 29.12 -24.79
N LEU A 31 -19.08 29.06 -24.26
CA LEU A 31 -17.86 29.09 -25.11
C LEU A 31 -17.12 27.75 -25.05
N ILE A 32 -17.64 26.74 -25.74
CA ILE A 32 -16.76 25.71 -26.32
C ILE A 32 -16.06 26.43 -27.49
N PRO A 33 -14.72 26.57 -27.49
CA PRO A 33 -14.01 27.14 -28.63
C PRO A 33 -14.40 26.37 -29.90
N SER A 34 -14.69 27.07 -31.00
CA SER A 34 -14.87 26.39 -32.28
C SER A 34 -13.61 25.59 -32.61
N GLN A 35 -13.78 24.39 -33.18
CA GLN A 35 -12.72 23.41 -33.45
C GLN A 35 -11.52 24.00 -34.23
N ASP A 36 -11.75 25.08 -34.97
CA ASP A 36 -10.76 25.79 -35.79
C ASP A 36 -9.81 26.75 -35.04
N ILE A 37 -9.99 26.96 -33.72
CA ILE A 37 -9.18 27.92 -32.93
C ILE A 37 -8.13 27.24 -32.04
N LEU A 38 -8.30 25.96 -31.70
CA LEU A 38 -7.40 25.26 -30.77
C LEU A 38 -6.26 24.58 -31.51
N THR A 39 -5.03 24.85 -31.08
CA THR A 39 -3.86 24.10 -31.55
C THR A 39 -3.92 22.65 -31.06
N LYS A 40 -3.31 21.73 -31.82
CA LYS A 40 -3.17 20.32 -31.43
C LYS A 40 -2.57 20.17 -30.02
N LEU A 41 -1.62 21.04 -29.67
CA LEU A 41 -1.01 21.12 -28.35
C LEU A 41 -2.01 21.48 -27.24
N GLU A 42 -2.88 22.46 -27.45
CA GLU A 42 -3.89 22.86 -26.46
C GLU A 42 -4.93 21.76 -26.24
N VAL A 43 -5.34 21.09 -27.33
CA VAL A 43 -6.21 19.91 -27.27
C VAL A 43 -5.55 18.78 -26.47
N GLY A 44 -4.27 18.50 -26.73
CA GLY A 44 -3.49 17.51 -25.97
C GLY A 44 -3.38 17.83 -24.48
N LYS A 45 -3.13 19.10 -24.12
CA LYS A 45 -3.12 19.56 -22.72
C LYS A 45 -4.49 19.38 -22.06
N ALA A 46 -5.58 19.69 -22.76
CA ALA A 46 -6.93 19.51 -22.23
C ALA A 46 -7.23 18.03 -21.95
N TYR A 47 -6.90 17.13 -22.89
CA TYR A 47 -7.04 15.69 -22.67
C TYR A 47 -6.18 15.18 -21.52
N TYR A 48 -4.95 15.66 -21.36
CA TYR A 48 -4.11 15.31 -20.21
C TYR A 48 -4.75 15.72 -18.88
N GLN A 49 -5.28 16.95 -18.76
CA GLN A 49 -5.94 17.41 -17.54
C GLN A 49 -7.22 16.62 -17.24
N LEU A 50 -8.01 16.29 -18.27
CA LEU A 50 -9.20 15.47 -18.12
C LEU A 50 -8.84 14.03 -17.71
N GLY A 51 -7.78 13.47 -18.28
CA GLY A 51 -7.23 12.17 -17.89
C GLY A 51 -6.80 12.16 -16.43
N LYS A 52 -6.08 13.19 -15.98
CA LYS A 52 -5.68 13.37 -14.59
C LYS A 52 -6.88 13.52 -13.65
N LEU A 53 -7.91 14.28 -14.04
CA LEU A 53 -9.13 14.42 -13.25
C LEU A 53 -9.83 13.06 -13.08
N HIS A 54 -10.00 12.30 -14.16
CA HIS A 54 -10.58 10.96 -14.08
C HIS A 54 -9.72 10.01 -13.25
N TYR A 55 -8.40 10.08 -13.37
CA TYR A 55 -7.46 9.32 -12.55
C TYR A 55 -7.67 9.66 -11.07
N ASP A 56 -7.68 10.95 -10.69
CA ASP A 56 -7.94 11.41 -9.32
C ASP A 56 -9.32 10.95 -8.81
N LYS A 57 -10.31 10.76 -9.68
CA LYS A 57 -11.65 10.23 -9.32
C LYS A 57 -11.76 8.71 -9.36
N ALA A 58 -10.64 7.99 -9.52
CA ALA A 58 -10.59 6.53 -9.64
C ALA A 58 -11.32 5.96 -10.87
N ASP A 59 -11.64 6.79 -11.88
CA ASP A 59 -12.20 6.33 -13.16
C ASP A 59 -11.06 6.02 -14.14
N LEU A 60 -10.40 4.88 -13.93
CA LEU A 60 -9.19 4.53 -14.70
C LEU A 60 -9.48 4.28 -16.18
N ASN A 61 -10.70 3.86 -16.53
CA ASN A 61 -11.11 3.64 -17.92
C ASN A 61 -11.16 4.97 -18.69
N LYS A 62 -11.83 6.00 -18.15
CA LYS A 62 -11.84 7.31 -18.80
C LYS A 62 -10.48 8.00 -18.70
N ALA A 63 -9.71 7.76 -17.64
CA ALA A 63 -8.35 8.27 -17.52
C ALA A 63 -7.48 7.75 -18.68
N GLU A 64 -7.45 6.44 -18.90
CA GLU A 64 -6.70 5.79 -19.99
C GLU A 64 -7.07 6.37 -21.36
N VAL A 65 -8.36 6.46 -21.67
CA VAL A 65 -8.84 7.00 -22.95
C VAL A 65 -8.35 8.42 -23.18
N ASN A 66 -8.43 9.29 -22.17
CA ASN A 66 -7.99 10.67 -22.31
C ASN A 66 -6.46 10.79 -22.37
N PHE A 67 -5.73 9.96 -21.65
CA PHE A 67 -4.27 9.91 -21.76
C PHE A 67 -3.81 9.47 -23.16
N LEU A 68 -4.45 8.48 -23.76
CA LEU A 68 -4.15 8.07 -25.14
C LEU A 68 -4.41 9.20 -26.14
N LYS A 69 -5.56 9.89 -26.02
CA LYS A 69 -5.86 11.08 -26.85
C LYS A 69 -4.85 12.21 -26.66
N ALA A 70 -4.30 12.37 -25.45
CA ALA A 70 -3.26 13.34 -25.18
C ALA A 70 -1.93 12.98 -25.86
N ILE A 71 -1.57 11.68 -25.93
CA ILE A 71 -0.41 11.20 -26.68
C ILE A 71 -0.60 11.41 -28.19
N ASP A 72 -1.79 11.16 -28.74
CA ASP A 72 -2.08 11.37 -30.17
C ASP A 72 -1.90 12.84 -30.58
N CYS A 73 -2.02 13.75 -29.61
CA CYS A 73 -1.81 15.19 -29.79
C CYS A 73 -0.35 15.63 -29.66
N ALA A 74 0.54 14.79 -29.15
CA ALA A 74 1.94 15.13 -28.90
C ALA A 74 2.81 15.06 -30.17
N GLU A 75 3.85 15.87 -30.22
CA GLU A 75 4.83 15.89 -31.32
C GLU A 75 6.23 15.57 -30.79
N CYS A 76 6.71 14.35 -31.06
CA CYS A 76 8.08 13.95 -30.74
C CYS A 76 9.06 14.47 -31.79
N PRO A 77 10.27 14.93 -31.40
CA PRO A 77 10.89 14.79 -30.08
C PRO A 77 10.56 15.90 -29.07
N GLN A 78 9.89 16.98 -29.48
CA GLN A 78 9.64 18.15 -28.63
C GLN A 78 8.85 17.83 -27.36
N ASP A 79 7.90 16.91 -27.44
CA ASP A 79 7.02 16.52 -26.34
C ASP A 79 7.46 15.26 -25.58
N ASN A 80 8.70 14.79 -25.76
CA ASN A 80 9.17 13.52 -25.19
C ASN A 80 8.89 13.39 -23.68
N TYR A 81 9.20 14.40 -22.86
CA TYR A 81 8.93 14.34 -21.41
C TYR A 81 7.43 14.34 -21.07
N ARG A 82 6.59 15.02 -21.88
CA ARG A 82 5.14 14.96 -21.71
C ARG A 82 4.61 13.57 -22.02
N VAL A 83 5.11 12.95 -23.08
CA VAL A 83 4.76 11.58 -23.45
C VAL A 83 5.21 10.60 -22.37
N LEU A 84 6.45 10.71 -21.87
CA LEU A 84 6.96 9.88 -20.75
C LEU A 84 6.09 10.00 -19.50
N LYS A 85 5.62 11.20 -19.18
CA LYS A 85 4.69 11.43 -18.07
C LYS A 85 3.36 10.72 -18.27
N ILE A 86 2.79 10.80 -19.46
CA ILE A 86 1.52 10.14 -19.78
C ILE A 86 1.68 8.62 -19.77
N LEU A 87 2.76 8.11 -20.37
CA LEU A 87 3.10 6.69 -20.35
C LEU A 87 3.25 6.18 -18.91
N SER A 88 3.82 6.97 -18.00
CA SER A 88 3.90 6.63 -16.58
C SER A 88 2.51 6.44 -15.94
N PHE A 89 1.51 7.26 -16.27
CA PHE A 89 0.12 7.01 -15.84
C PHE A 89 -0.46 5.75 -16.47
N LEU A 90 -0.25 5.54 -17.77
CA LEU A 90 -0.77 4.39 -18.50
C LEU A 90 -0.18 3.07 -17.98
N ILE A 91 1.12 3.03 -17.62
CA ILE A 91 1.78 1.88 -16.99
C ILE A 91 1.10 1.54 -15.66
N ARG A 92 0.83 2.54 -14.81
CA ARG A 92 0.13 2.35 -13.52
C ARG A 92 -1.28 1.82 -13.71
N ILE A 93 -2.03 2.39 -14.66
CA ILE A 93 -3.40 1.94 -14.97
C ILE A 93 -3.38 0.49 -15.48
N ALA A 94 -2.50 0.16 -16.43
CA ALA A 94 -2.37 -1.19 -16.95
C ALA A 94 -1.96 -2.19 -15.86
N ALA A 95 -1.02 -1.82 -14.99
CA ALA A 95 -0.61 -2.65 -13.85
C ALA A 95 -1.75 -2.86 -12.84
N GLU A 96 -2.57 -1.84 -12.56
CA GLU A 96 -3.73 -1.96 -11.67
C GLU A 96 -4.81 -2.89 -12.26
N LYS A 97 -5.02 -2.82 -13.57
CA LYS A 97 -5.96 -3.66 -14.32
C LYS A 97 -5.45 -5.07 -14.61
N LEU A 98 -4.18 -5.37 -14.25
CA LEU A 98 -3.48 -6.61 -14.59
C LEU A 98 -3.43 -6.86 -16.11
N GLU A 99 -3.18 -5.81 -16.89
CA GLU A 99 -3.02 -5.83 -18.35
C GLU A 99 -1.53 -5.86 -18.71
N ASP A 100 -0.85 -6.96 -18.39
CA ASP A 100 0.62 -7.10 -18.43
C ASP A 100 1.23 -6.77 -19.80
N GLU A 101 0.58 -7.20 -20.89
CA GLU A 101 1.04 -6.93 -22.26
C GLU A 101 1.02 -5.43 -22.60
N LYS A 102 -0.03 -4.71 -22.18
CA LYS A 102 -0.12 -3.26 -22.36
C LYS A 102 0.92 -2.54 -21.51
N ALA A 103 1.09 -2.95 -20.25
CA ALA A 103 2.09 -2.38 -19.36
C ALA A 103 3.49 -2.51 -19.97
N ALA A 104 3.86 -3.72 -20.44
CA ALA A 104 5.13 -3.97 -21.11
C ALA A 104 5.30 -3.11 -22.37
N LYS A 105 4.25 -2.96 -23.18
CA LYS A 105 4.27 -2.08 -24.36
C LYS A 105 4.59 -0.63 -23.98
N TYR A 106 3.94 -0.07 -22.97
CA TYR A 106 4.18 1.30 -22.54
C TYR A 106 5.58 1.49 -21.93
N VAL A 107 6.07 0.50 -21.17
CA VAL A 107 7.46 0.50 -20.67
C VAL A 107 8.45 0.53 -21.83
N ASN A 108 8.29 -0.34 -22.83
CA ASN A 108 9.18 -0.37 -24.00
C ASN A 108 9.12 0.93 -24.81
N GLN A 109 7.94 1.54 -24.96
CA GLN A 109 7.82 2.85 -25.59
C GLN A 109 8.58 3.93 -24.81
N SER A 110 8.52 3.89 -23.48
CA SER A 110 9.23 4.83 -22.61
C SER A 110 10.74 4.67 -22.73
N GLU A 111 11.24 3.43 -22.81
CA GLU A 111 12.66 3.16 -23.02
C GLU A 111 13.17 3.66 -24.37
N ASN A 112 12.41 3.44 -25.44
CA ASN A 112 12.81 3.93 -26.76
C ASN A 112 12.99 5.46 -26.74
N ILE A 113 12.06 6.18 -26.11
CA ILE A 113 12.17 7.64 -25.96
C ILE A 113 13.41 8.03 -25.15
N ILE A 114 13.72 7.33 -24.05
CA ILE A 114 14.93 7.59 -23.26
C ILE A 114 16.20 7.33 -24.06
N ASN A 115 16.27 6.22 -24.80
CA ASN A 115 17.42 5.90 -25.64
C ASN A 115 17.62 6.97 -26.73
N ASP A 116 16.53 7.41 -27.37
CA ASP A 116 16.57 8.48 -28.37
C ASP A 116 17.03 9.81 -27.76
N LEU A 117 16.56 10.16 -26.56
CA LEU A 117 17.02 11.34 -25.83
C LEU A 117 18.52 11.25 -25.49
N GLN A 118 19.00 10.08 -25.07
CA GLN A 118 20.40 9.86 -24.74
C GLN A 118 21.34 10.08 -25.94
N MET A 119 20.91 9.65 -27.14
CA MET A 119 21.71 9.78 -28.36
C MET A 119 21.69 11.21 -28.93
N ASN A 120 20.59 11.94 -28.76
CA ASN A 120 20.36 13.22 -29.44
C ASN A 120 20.59 14.45 -28.54
N LEU A 121 20.58 14.31 -27.22
CA LEU A 121 20.85 15.42 -26.30
C LEU A 121 22.34 15.59 -26.04
N GLY A 122 22.83 16.83 -26.16
CA GLY A 122 24.21 17.17 -25.79
C GLY A 122 24.49 17.12 -24.29
N SER A 123 23.46 17.30 -23.45
CA SER A 123 23.53 17.17 -22.00
C SER A 123 22.23 16.61 -21.43
N LEU A 124 22.34 15.82 -20.37
CA LEU A 124 21.22 15.16 -19.72
C LEU A 124 20.76 15.96 -18.49
N SER A 125 19.48 16.32 -18.47
CA SER A 125 18.83 17.06 -17.38
C SER A 125 18.43 16.15 -16.22
N ALA A 126 18.04 16.72 -15.08
CA ALA A 126 17.44 15.96 -13.99
C ALA A 126 16.22 15.14 -14.46
N GLU A 127 15.35 15.73 -15.29
CA GLU A 127 14.13 15.06 -15.76
C GLU A 127 14.42 13.80 -16.59
N TYR A 128 15.49 13.79 -17.39
CA TYR A 128 15.96 12.59 -18.09
C TYR A 128 16.26 11.46 -17.08
N PHE A 129 17.09 11.74 -16.09
CA PHE A 129 17.52 10.74 -15.11
C PHE A 129 16.35 10.27 -14.25
N TYR A 130 15.39 11.14 -13.94
CA TYR A 130 14.17 10.76 -13.24
C TYR A 130 13.41 9.66 -13.99
N TYR A 131 13.11 9.87 -15.28
CA TYR A 131 12.37 8.89 -16.07
C TYR A 131 13.20 7.63 -16.35
N ALA A 132 14.51 7.75 -16.60
CA ALA A 132 15.39 6.58 -16.74
C ALA A 132 15.34 5.69 -15.48
N GLY A 133 15.40 6.30 -14.30
CA GLY A 133 15.27 5.60 -13.01
C GLY A 133 13.89 4.99 -12.77
N LEU A 134 12.81 5.68 -13.15
CA LEU A 134 11.46 5.12 -13.08
C LEU A 134 11.29 3.89 -13.96
N ILE A 135 11.80 3.92 -15.19
CA ILE A 135 11.67 2.81 -16.13
C ILE A 135 12.48 1.59 -15.67
N LYS A 136 13.71 1.80 -15.17
CA LYS A 136 14.49 0.74 -14.52
C LYS A 136 13.73 0.14 -13.34
N SER A 137 13.04 0.97 -12.55
CA SER A 137 12.18 0.51 -11.46
C SER A 137 11.04 -0.37 -11.97
N TYR A 138 10.40 -0.01 -13.09
CA TYR A 138 9.35 -0.82 -13.73
C TYR A 138 9.88 -2.16 -14.25
N ARG A 139 11.19 -2.28 -14.50
CA ARG A 139 11.85 -3.54 -14.85
C ARG A 139 12.44 -4.30 -13.67
N ASN A 140 12.21 -3.84 -12.44
CA ASN A 140 12.80 -4.39 -11.21
C ASN A 140 14.32 -4.25 -11.10
N ASP A 141 14.95 -3.40 -11.92
CA ASP A 141 16.35 -3.01 -11.73
C ASP A 141 16.42 -1.89 -10.68
N PHE A 142 16.23 -2.25 -9.41
CA PHE A 142 16.23 -1.27 -8.32
C PHE A 142 17.60 -0.65 -8.07
N SER A 143 18.68 -1.40 -8.30
CA SER A 143 20.05 -0.89 -8.15
C SER A 143 20.38 0.13 -9.24
N GLY A 144 20.10 -0.18 -10.51
CA GLY A 144 20.30 0.76 -11.60
C GLY A 144 19.34 1.95 -11.54
N ALA A 145 18.11 1.73 -11.08
CA ALA A 145 17.15 2.81 -10.84
C ALA A 145 17.65 3.79 -9.76
N PHE A 146 18.26 3.28 -8.69
CA PHE A 146 18.81 4.14 -7.64
C PHE A 146 19.88 5.10 -8.18
N SER A 147 20.82 4.59 -8.98
CA SER A 147 21.88 5.42 -9.57
C SER A 147 21.31 6.57 -10.41
N ASP A 148 20.32 6.30 -11.26
CA ASP A 148 19.69 7.35 -12.07
C ASP A 148 18.85 8.32 -11.20
N LEU A 149 18.07 7.81 -10.25
CA LEU A 149 17.26 8.64 -9.38
C LEU A 149 18.11 9.55 -8.46
N GLU A 150 19.28 9.08 -8.02
CA GLU A 150 20.24 9.86 -7.25
C GLU A 150 20.86 10.99 -8.10
N LEU A 151 21.23 10.68 -9.35
CA LEU A 151 21.69 11.71 -10.30
C LEU A 151 20.60 12.77 -10.54
N SER A 152 19.35 12.34 -10.73
CA SER A 152 18.20 13.24 -10.85
C SER A 152 17.99 14.09 -9.60
N TYR A 153 18.08 13.49 -8.42
CA TYR A 153 17.98 14.19 -7.15
C TYR A 153 19.04 15.28 -6.99
N ASN A 154 20.30 14.98 -7.32
CA ASN A 154 21.38 15.96 -7.24
C ASN A 154 21.22 17.07 -8.28
N LYS A 155 20.95 16.73 -9.55
CA LYS A 155 20.74 17.71 -10.62
C LYS A 155 19.52 18.60 -10.38
N SER A 156 18.42 18.08 -9.84
CA SER A 156 17.25 18.91 -9.53
C SER A 156 17.54 20.00 -8.48
N LYS A 157 18.54 19.80 -7.60
CA LYS A 157 19.03 20.86 -6.71
C LYS A 157 19.82 21.92 -7.49
N GLU A 158 20.70 21.49 -8.38
CA GLU A 158 21.50 22.40 -9.23
C GLU A 158 20.61 23.23 -10.16
N GLU A 159 19.58 22.60 -10.72
CA GLU A 159 18.58 23.20 -11.61
C GLU A 159 17.55 24.05 -10.85
N ASN A 160 17.56 24.03 -9.50
CA ASN A 160 16.58 24.69 -8.63
C ASN A 160 15.12 24.32 -8.97
N ASP A 161 14.84 23.03 -9.25
CA ASP A 161 13.50 22.52 -9.51
C ASP A 161 12.95 21.77 -8.27
N PRO A 162 12.24 22.44 -7.35
CA PRO A 162 11.70 21.80 -6.17
C PRO A 162 10.55 20.82 -6.48
N ASP A 163 9.85 20.95 -7.61
CA ASP A 163 8.79 20.00 -7.99
C ASP A 163 9.41 18.66 -8.36
N LEU A 164 10.40 18.66 -9.25
CA LEU A 164 11.12 17.45 -9.59
C LEU A 164 11.88 16.89 -8.39
N HIS A 165 12.52 17.75 -7.59
CA HIS A 165 13.23 17.34 -6.39
C HIS A 165 12.34 16.53 -5.43
N SER A 166 11.10 16.98 -5.24
CA SER A 166 10.12 16.29 -4.40
C SER A 166 9.69 14.92 -4.94
N LYS A 167 9.56 14.78 -6.27
CA LYS A 167 9.28 13.49 -6.91
C LYS A 167 10.45 12.54 -6.78
N CYS A 168 11.69 13.03 -6.94
CA CYS A 168 12.90 12.25 -6.76
C CYS A 168 12.97 11.66 -5.34
N LEU A 169 12.67 12.46 -4.31
CA LEU A 169 12.64 11.98 -2.92
C LEU A 169 11.62 10.85 -2.71
N LEU A 170 10.41 10.97 -3.26
CA LEU A 170 9.43 9.88 -3.17
C LEU A 170 9.86 8.64 -3.96
N ALA A 171 10.44 8.82 -5.15
CA ALA A 171 10.93 7.72 -5.97
C ALA A 171 12.10 6.98 -5.29
N LEU A 172 13.05 7.71 -4.70
CA LEU A 172 14.18 7.17 -3.95
C LEU A 172 13.72 6.42 -2.70
N ALA A 173 12.74 6.94 -1.96
CA ALA A 173 12.17 6.23 -0.82
C ALA A 173 11.51 4.91 -1.24
N ASN A 174 10.67 4.92 -2.28
CA ASN A 174 10.06 3.69 -2.78
C ASN A 174 11.13 2.70 -3.29
N ASN A 175 12.19 3.18 -3.93
CA ASN A 175 13.31 2.35 -4.36
C ASN A 175 14.05 1.72 -3.17
N ALA A 176 14.39 2.52 -2.14
CA ALA A 176 15.01 2.05 -0.91
C ALA A 176 14.14 1.02 -0.17
N TYR A 177 12.82 1.27 -0.09
CA TYR A 177 11.86 0.32 0.46
C TYR A 177 11.89 -1.03 -0.28
N ASN A 178 11.89 -1.02 -1.62
CA ASN A 178 11.96 -2.24 -2.44
C ASN A 178 13.29 -2.99 -2.28
N ARG A 179 14.36 -2.30 -1.90
CA ARG A 179 15.67 -2.88 -1.56
C ARG A 179 15.76 -3.36 -0.11
N GLY A 180 14.73 -3.13 0.71
CA GLY A 180 14.73 -3.45 2.15
C GLY A 180 15.51 -2.45 3.02
N GLU A 181 15.92 -1.32 2.46
CA GLU A 181 16.70 -0.27 3.13
C GLU A 181 15.74 0.71 3.82
N PHE A 182 15.04 0.24 4.85
CA PHE A 182 13.95 0.98 5.49
C PHE A 182 14.39 2.28 6.17
N ASP A 183 15.59 2.33 6.75
CA ASP A 183 16.12 3.56 7.38
C ASP A 183 16.40 4.64 6.34
N LEU A 184 17.08 4.28 5.25
CA LEU A 184 17.31 5.20 4.13
C LEU A 184 15.98 5.67 3.51
N SER A 185 15.00 4.78 3.41
CA SER A 185 13.66 5.14 2.97
C SER A 185 13.00 6.18 3.89
N LEU A 186 13.15 6.08 5.21
CA LEU A 186 12.61 7.06 6.16
C LEU A 186 13.33 8.42 6.04
N ASP A 187 14.65 8.42 5.80
CA ASP A 187 15.43 9.65 5.63
C ASP A 187 14.95 10.45 4.43
N TYR A 188 14.71 9.79 3.29
CA TYR A 188 14.13 10.45 2.11
C TYR A 188 12.70 10.95 2.36
N MET A 189 11.90 10.19 3.11
CA MET A 189 10.55 10.63 3.46
C MET A 189 10.56 11.86 4.39
N ALA A 190 11.50 11.94 5.32
CA ALA A 190 11.64 13.09 6.22
C ALA A 190 12.07 14.35 5.47
N GLN A 191 12.98 14.21 4.51
CA GLN A 191 13.34 15.29 3.59
C GLN A 191 12.14 15.76 2.76
N LEU A 192 11.34 14.82 2.25
CA LEU A 192 10.14 15.14 1.47
C LEU A 192 9.09 15.88 2.30
N ASP A 193 8.85 15.43 3.54
CA ASP A 193 7.90 16.09 4.45
C ASP A 193 8.28 17.55 4.71
N ASN A 194 9.57 17.82 4.93
CA ASN A 194 10.07 19.18 5.11
C ASN A 194 9.91 20.03 3.83
N LEU A 195 10.18 19.46 2.66
CA LEU A 195 9.99 20.16 1.40
C LEU A 195 8.52 20.46 1.10
N LEU A 196 7.61 19.52 1.39
CA LEU A 196 6.16 19.69 1.17
C LEU A 196 5.50 20.72 2.08
N LYS A 197 6.14 21.10 3.20
CA LYS A 197 5.72 22.27 4.00
C LYS A 197 5.96 23.58 3.25
N ILE A 198 6.90 23.58 2.30
CA ILE A 198 7.24 24.73 1.47
C ILE A 198 6.47 24.68 0.15
N ILE A 199 6.41 23.51 -0.50
CA ILE A 199 5.72 23.32 -1.77
C ILE A 199 4.35 22.65 -1.56
N ASN A 200 3.28 23.33 -1.96
CA ASN A 200 1.94 22.79 -1.81
C ASN A 200 1.64 21.72 -2.88
N LYS A 201 1.88 20.44 -2.57
CA LYS A 201 1.63 19.28 -3.45
C LYS A 201 0.85 18.19 -2.72
N GLU A 202 -0.42 18.43 -2.47
CA GLU A 202 -1.30 17.55 -1.69
C GLU A 202 -1.31 16.08 -2.15
N TYR A 203 -1.36 15.80 -3.46
CA TYR A 203 -1.31 14.40 -3.94
C TYR A 203 -0.02 13.70 -3.54
N LEU A 204 1.11 14.41 -3.70
CA LEU A 204 2.42 13.90 -3.34
C LEU A 204 2.54 13.70 -1.83
N GLY A 205 1.98 14.61 -1.02
CA GLY A 205 1.90 14.45 0.43
C GLY A 205 1.03 13.28 0.88
N GLY A 206 -0.11 13.07 0.24
CA GLY A 206 -0.96 11.89 0.46
C GLY A 206 -0.23 10.60 0.17
N SER A 207 0.45 10.53 -0.98
CA SER A 207 1.26 9.37 -1.35
C SER A 207 2.45 9.16 -0.41
N MET A 208 3.14 10.24 -0.01
CA MET A 208 4.25 10.18 0.94
C MET A 208 3.81 9.56 2.26
N HIS A 209 2.68 10.01 2.83
CA HIS A 209 2.16 9.43 4.06
C HIS A 209 1.74 7.96 3.91
N MET A 210 1.22 7.57 2.74
CA MET A 210 0.93 6.16 2.47
C MET A 210 2.22 5.31 2.46
N THR A 211 3.29 5.78 1.82
CA THR A 211 4.61 5.12 1.82
C THR A 211 5.22 5.08 3.23
N TYR A 212 5.15 6.18 4.00
CA TYR A 212 5.52 6.20 5.43
C TYR A 212 4.81 5.09 6.22
N GLY A 213 3.50 4.96 6.04
CA GLY A 213 2.69 3.92 6.67
C GLY A 213 3.25 2.52 6.40
N LYS A 214 3.59 2.21 5.14
CA LYS A 214 4.19 0.93 4.74
C LYS A 214 5.55 0.67 5.39
N ILE A 215 6.42 1.67 5.39
CA ILE A 215 7.77 1.56 5.98
C ILE A 215 7.68 1.29 7.48
N LEU A 216 6.79 2.00 8.19
CA LEU A 216 6.63 1.87 9.64
C LEU A 216 6.06 0.51 10.04
N ILE A 217 5.12 -0.06 9.27
CA ILE A 217 4.68 -1.46 9.49
C ILE A 217 5.88 -2.40 9.36
N ALA A 218 6.68 -2.25 8.30
CA ALA A 218 7.84 -3.11 8.07
C ALA A 218 8.88 -3.05 9.21
N LYS A 219 8.97 -1.90 9.89
CA LYS A 219 9.80 -1.70 11.10
C LYS A 219 9.13 -2.10 12.42
N GLY A 220 7.85 -2.49 12.39
CA GLY A 220 7.07 -2.84 13.58
C GLY A 220 6.49 -1.65 14.35
N ASP A 221 6.61 -0.42 13.85
CA ASP A 221 5.94 0.75 14.43
C ASP A 221 4.51 0.86 13.92
N VAL A 222 3.64 0.12 14.60
CA VAL A 222 2.23 -0.01 14.28
C VAL A 222 1.45 1.29 14.54
N GLU A 223 1.78 2.02 15.61
CA GLU A 223 1.08 3.27 15.96
C GLU A 223 1.43 4.39 15.00
N GLY A 224 2.72 4.56 14.71
CA GLY A 224 3.21 5.52 13.72
C GLY A 224 2.62 5.23 12.34
N SER A 225 2.55 3.95 11.95
CA SER A 225 1.94 3.56 10.67
C SER A 225 0.48 4.00 10.56
N LEU A 226 -0.34 3.71 11.57
CA LEU A 226 -1.76 4.08 11.56
C LEU A 226 -1.94 5.59 11.45
N LYS A 227 -1.14 6.36 12.18
CA LYS A 227 -1.13 7.82 12.11
C LYS A 227 -0.88 8.30 10.67
N HIS A 228 0.11 7.73 10.00
CA HIS A 228 0.43 8.11 8.63
C HIS A 228 -0.64 7.70 7.61
N TYR A 229 -1.26 6.52 7.73
CA TYR A 229 -2.41 6.20 6.86
C TYR A 229 -3.60 7.15 7.07
N ASN A 230 -3.88 7.54 8.31
CA ASN A 230 -4.92 8.53 8.60
C ASN A 230 -4.60 9.90 7.98
N LEU A 231 -3.35 10.35 8.08
CA LEU A 231 -2.89 11.58 7.43
C LEU A 231 -3.00 11.48 5.90
N ALA A 232 -2.63 10.34 5.31
CA ALA A 232 -2.80 10.10 3.87
C ALA A 232 -4.27 10.25 3.45
N ASN A 233 -5.19 9.65 4.21
CA ASN A 233 -6.63 9.74 3.95
C ASN A 233 -7.12 11.19 4.02
N ILE A 234 -6.80 11.92 5.08
CA ILE A 234 -7.23 13.31 5.26
C ILE A 234 -6.71 14.19 4.13
N THR A 235 -5.41 14.09 3.80
CA THR A 235 -4.78 14.90 2.75
C THR A 235 -5.42 14.66 1.38
N LEU A 236 -5.70 13.40 1.02
CA LEU A 236 -6.29 13.07 -0.27
C LEU A 236 -7.79 13.37 -0.34
N GLN A 237 -8.52 13.23 0.76
CA GLN A 237 -9.92 13.65 0.84
C GLN A 237 -10.07 15.17 0.67
N ASN A 238 -9.19 15.97 1.29
CA ASN A 238 -9.17 17.42 1.11
C ASN A 238 -8.93 17.79 -0.36
N LYS A 239 -8.01 17.08 -1.02
CA LYS A 239 -7.76 17.21 -2.47
C LYS A 239 -8.93 16.71 -3.34
N LYS A 240 -9.86 15.93 -2.78
CA LYS A 240 -10.90 15.16 -3.49
C LYS A 240 -10.30 14.14 -4.46
N CYS A 241 -9.22 13.48 -4.05
CA CYS A 241 -8.53 12.44 -4.78
C CYS A 241 -8.82 11.07 -4.14
N TRP A 242 -9.38 10.16 -4.92
CA TRP A 242 -9.99 8.92 -4.46
C TRP A 242 -9.28 7.65 -4.97
N ASN A 243 -8.36 7.78 -5.92
CA ASN A 243 -7.65 6.64 -6.53
C ASN A 243 -6.81 5.82 -5.55
N LEU A 244 -6.31 6.44 -4.48
CA LEU A 244 -5.54 5.76 -3.43
C LEU A 244 -6.40 5.34 -2.23
N TYR A 245 -7.70 5.68 -2.20
CA TYR A 245 -8.53 5.47 -1.01
C TYR A 245 -8.64 3.99 -0.62
N GLY A 246 -8.87 3.11 -1.61
CA GLY A 246 -8.91 1.67 -1.37
C GLY A 246 -7.58 1.11 -0.85
N TYR A 247 -6.44 1.63 -1.34
CA TYR A 247 -5.11 1.25 -0.87
C TYR A 247 -4.81 1.74 0.54
N ILE A 248 -5.32 2.90 0.93
CA ILE A 248 -5.18 3.41 2.30
C ILE A 248 -5.98 2.54 3.27
N LEU A 249 -7.21 2.14 2.89
CA LEU A 249 -8.01 1.22 3.69
C LEU A 249 -7.37 -0.17 3.81
N LEU A 250 -6.77 -0.69 2.73
CA LEU A 250 -5.94 -1.90 2.76
C LEU A 250 -4.80 -1.74 3.78
N GLY A 251 -4.07 -0.63 3.72
CA GLY A 251 -2.97 -0.34 4.64
C GLY A 251 -3.41 -0.31 6.11
N ILE A 252 -4.53 0.35 6.40
CA ILE A 252 -5.12 0.36 7.76
C ILE A 252 -5.52 -1.06 8.19
N GLY A 253 -6.14 -1.84 7.30
CA GLY A 253 -6.48 -3.24 7.58
C GLY A 253 -5.24 -4.10 7.89
N GLN A 254 -4.13 -3.88 7.18
CA GLN A 254 -2.86 -4.55 7.45
C GLN A 254 -2.27 -4.16 8.81
N VAL A 255 -2.39 -2.89 9.21
CA VAL A 255 -2.02 -2.45 10.56
C VAL A 255 -2.83 -3.18 11.63
N GLU A 256 -4.15 -3.24 11.49
CA GLU A 256 -5.03 -3.94 12.44
C GLU A 256 -4.76 -5.46 12.45
N LYS A 257 -4.44 -6.05 11.29
CA LYS A 257 -3.99 -7.45 11.19
C LYS A 257 -2.73 -7.69 11.99
N VAL A 258 -1.73 -6.81 11.89
CA VAL A 258 -0.47 -6.89 12.67
C VAL A 258 -0.71 -6.70 14.17
N LYS A 259 -1.69 -5.87 14.57
CA LYS A 259 -2.14 -5.76 15.97
C LYS A 259 -2.82 -7.03 16.50
N GLY A 260 -3.26 -7.92 15.62
CA GLY A 260 -4.07 -9.10 15.96
C GLY A 260 -5.57 -8.81 16.08
N ASP A 261 -6.05 -7.63 15.66
CA ASP A 261 -7.48 -7.32 15.59
C ASP A 261 -8.02 -7.69 14.20
N TYR A 262 -8.24 -8.98 14.00
CA TYR A 262 -8.69 -9.54 12.72
C TYR A 262 -10.11 -9.13 12.34
N ASP A 263 -10.97 -8.84 13.33
CA ASP A 263 -12.33 -8.39 13.07
C ASP A 263 -12.30 -6.98 12.46
N ARG A 264 -11.46 -6.08 13.01
CA ARG A 264 -11.20 -4.77 12.39
C ARG A 264 -10.47 -4.86 11.06
N ALA A 265 -9.46 -5.73 10.94
CA ALA A 265 -8.78 -5.94 9.67
C ALA A 265 -9.77 -6.35 8.57
N THR A 266 -10.65 -7.32 8.86
CA THR A 266 -11.71 -7.79 7.96
C THR A 266 -12.67 -6.65 7.61
N LEU A 267 -13.07 -5.83 8.58
CA LEU A 267 -13.93 -4.66 8.33
C LEU A 267 -13.27 -3.71 7.33
N TYR A 268 -12.01 -3.31 7.54
CA TYR A 268 -11.31 -2.40 6.65
C TYR A 268 -11.09 -2.97 5.25
N TYR A 269 -10.77 -4.26 5.13
CA TYR A 269 -10.64 -4.89 3.82
C TYR A 269 -11.97 -4.92 3.04
N ASN A 270 -13.08 -5.19 3.73
CA ASN A 270 -14.41 -5.14 3.10
C ASN A 270 -14.79 -3.71 2.70
N LEU A 271 -14.48 -2.71 3.53
CA LEU A 271 -14.67 -1.29 3.17
C LEU A 271 -13.84 -0.92 1.93
N ALA A 272 -12.57 -1.34 1.87
CA ALA A 272 -11.71 -1.13 0.73
C ALA A 272 -12.31 -1.75 -0.55
N LYS A 273 -12.83 -2.97 -0.45
CA LYS A 273 -13.44 -3.70 -1.56
C LYS A 273 -14.73 -3.03 -2.06
N GLN A 274 -15.52 -2.45 -1.15
CA GLN A 274 -16.74 -1.70 -1.51
C GLN A 274 -16.42 -0.32 -2.10
N ALA A 275 -15.27 0.26 -1.76
CA ALA A 275 -14.88 1.59 -2.19
C ALA A 275 -14.32 1.64 -3.62
N VAL A 276 -14.01 0.49 -4.23
CA VAL A 276 -13.38 0.42 -5.56
C VAL A 276 -14.21 -0.42 -6.53
N ASP A 277 -14.13 -0.08 -7.82
CA ASP A 277 -14.70 -0.91 -8.88
C ASP A 277 -13.79 -2.13 -9.13
N SER A 278 -14.23 -3.31 -8.68
CA SER A 278 -13.49 -4.57 -8.83
C SER A 278 -13.16 -4.96 -10.28
N THR A 279 -13.89 -4.44 -11.27
CA THR A 279 -13.60 -4.73 -12.68
C THR A 279 -12.39 -3.95 -13.19
N THR A 280 -12.11 -2.80 -12.54
CA THR A 280 -11.05 -1.87 -12.91
C THR A 280 -9.84 -2.01 -11.97
N PHE A 281 -10.06 -2.03 -10.65
CA PHE A 281 -9.03 -2.21 -9.61
C PHE A 281 -8.78 -3.69 -9.32
N LYS A 282 -8.39 -4.44 -10.36
CA LYS A 282 -8.23 -5.90 -10.25
C LYS A 282 -7.09 -6.29 -9.32
N ARG A 283 -5.97 -5.59 -9.40
CA ARG A 283 -4.82 -5.85 -8.54
C ARG A 283 -5.16 -5.63 -7.07
N LEU A 284 -5.72 -4.47 -6.71
CA LEU A 284 -6.17 -4.22 -5.35
C LEU A 284 -7.20 -5.25 -4.89
N THR A 285 -8.18 -5.59 -5.74
CA THR A 285 -9.22 -6.58 -5.41
C THR A 285 -8.61 -7.95 -5.11
N ASN A 286 -7.66 -8.41 -5.92
CA ASN A 286 -6.97 -9.68 -5.68
C ASN A 286 -6.20 -9.68 -4.34
N VAL A 287 -5.52 -8.58 -4.01
CA VAL A 287 -4.84 -8.44 -2.72
C VAL A 287 -5.84 -8.45 -1.57
N LEU A 288 -6.95 -7.71 -1.68
CA LEU A 288 -8.00 -7.69 -0.68
C LEU A 288 -8.65 -9.05 -0.48
N ASP A 289 -8.89 -9.80 -1.55
CA ASP A 289 -9.46 -11.15 -1.44
C ASP A 289 -8.51 -12.13 -0.75
N ALA A 290 -7.20 -12.04 -1.04
CA ALA A 290 -6.18 -12.82 -0.36
C ALA A 290 -6.10 -12.46 1.14
N GLU A 291 -6.08 -11.16 1.45
CA GLU A 291 -6.04 -10.63 2.81
C GLU A 291 -7.30 -11.00 3.60
N ILE A 292 -8.50 -10.85 3.02
CA ILE A 292 -9.76 -11.28 3.61
C ILE A 292 -9.74 -12.78 3.86
N HIS A 293 -9.28 -13.59 2.90
CA HIS A 293 -9.16 -15.03 3.10
C HIS A 293 -8.20 -15.37 4.26
N GLU A 294 -7.10 -14.63 4.38
CA GLU A 294 -6.12 -14.78 5.44
C GLU A 294 -6.69 -14.40 6.82
N VAL A 295 -7.54 -13.37 6.93
CA VAL A 295 -8.11 -12.95 8.22
C VAL A 295 -9.45 -13.58 8.55
N ASN A 296 -10.19 -14.10 7.55
CA ASN A 296 -11.53 -14.65 7.74
C ASN A 296 -11.47 -15.94 8.57
N ASP A 297 -11.88 -15.81 9.83
CA ASP A 297 -11.92 -16.84 10.87
C ASP A 297 -12.96 -17.95 10.61
N SER A 298 -13.82 -17.83 9.60
CA SER A 298 -14.91 -18.81 9.38
C SER A 298 -14.43 -20.24 9.13
N SER A 299 -13.21 -20.42 8.60
CA SER A 299 -12.56 -21.72 8.44
C SER A 299 -11.67 -22.15 9.59
N VAL A 300 -11.40 -21.30 10.59
CA VAL A 300 -10.49 -21.61 11.70
C VAL A 300 -11.31 -22.04 12.91
N ASP A 301 -10.97 -23.20 13.46
CA ASP A 301 -11.62 -23.71 14.67
C ASP A 301 -11.04 -23.09 15.94
N ILE A 302 -9.73 -22.81 15.93
CA ILE A 302 -9.00 -22.24 17.06
C ILE A 302 -7.80 -21.42 16.57
N TYR A 303 -7.70 -20.19 17.07
CA TYR A 303 -6.59 -19.27 16.85
C TYR A 303 -5.73 -19.19 18.11
N LEU A 304 -4.42 -19.38 17.96
CA LEU A 304 -3.44 -19.49 19.04
C LEU A 304 -2.44 -18.32 18.99
N ASP A 305 -2.51 -17.45 19.99
CA ASP A 305 -1.60 -16.31 20.18
C ASP A 305 -0.73 -16.52 21.42
N ARG A 306 0.51 -16.92 21.18
CA ARG A 306 1.48 -17.17 22.25
C ARG A 306 1.96 -15.89 22.90
N ASN A 307 2.10 -14.83 22.11
CA ASN A 307 2.73 -13.58 22.54
C ASN A 307 1.83 -12.83 23.52
N ASN A 308 0.55 -12.70 23.20
CA ASN A 308 -0.42 -12.08 24.10
C ASN A 308 -1.05 -13.08 25.08
N ARG A 309 -0.67 -14.36 25.01
CA ARG A 309 -1.21 -15.44 25.84
C ARG A 309 -2.73 -15.55 25.73
N LYS A 310 -3.24 -15.47 24.50
CA LYS A 310 -4.68 -15.52 24.18
C LYS A 310 -4.96 -16.63 23.19
N VAL A 311 -6.17 -17.18 23.27
CA VAL A 311 -6.69 -18.17 22.34
C VAL A 311 -8.08 -17.74 21.94
N LYS A 312 -8.42 -17.69 20.65
CA LYS A 312 -9.79 -17.42 20.18
C LYS A 312 -10.35 -18.73 19.61
N GLU A 313 -11.36 -19.29 20.27
CA GLU A 313 -12.09 -20.44 19.74
C GLU A 313 -13.38 -19.96 19.07
N LYS A 314 -13.76 -20.63 17.97
CA LYS A 314 -14.84 -20.20 17.08
C LYS A 314 -16.20 -19.98 17.78
N ASN A 315 -16.57 -20.83 18.73
CA ASN A 315 -17.88 -20.80 19.39
C ASN A 315 -17.83 -20.19 20.81
N ILE A 316 -16.69 -20.28 21.49
CA ILE A 316 -16.48 -19.81 22.87
C ILE A 316 -15.99 -18.36 22.89
N GLY A 317 -15.28 -17.92 21.83
CA GLY A 317 -14.66 -16.61 21.74
C GLY A 317 -13.25 -16.58 22.35
N VAL A 318 -12.85 -15.42 22.87
CA VAL A 318 -11.49 -15.18 23.38
C VAL A 318 -11.32 -15.75 24.80
N ILE A 319 -10.24 -16.52 24.98
CA ILE A 319 -9.84 -17.19 26.21
C ILE A 319 -8.47 -16.65 26.61
N ASP A 320 -8.38 -16.09 27.81
CA ASP A 320 -7.14 -15.52 28.36
C ASP A 320 -6.35 -16.58 29.18
N PHE A 321 -5.05 -16.71 28.87
CA PHE A 321 -4.09 -17.61 29.53
C PHE A 321 -3.02 -16.87 30.36
N LYS A 322 -3.17 -15.57 30.65
CA LYS A 322 -2.20 -14.72 31.37
C LYS A 322 -1.60 -15.37 32.62
N HIS A 323 -2.43 -16.02 33.43
CA HIS A 323 -2.05 -16.71 34.68
C HIS A 323 -2.08 -18.25 34.57
N ARG A 324 -2.08 -18.80 33.34
CA ARG A 324 -2.27 -20.23 33.06
C ARG A 324 -1.22 -20.74 32.07
N PHE A 325 0.04 -20.34 32.26
CA PHE A 325 1.12 -20.62 31.32
C PHE A 325 1.29 -22.11 31.01
N VAL A 326 1.23 -22.99 32.01
CA VAL A 326 1.34 -24.45 31.81
C VAL A 326 0.26 -24.98 30.86
N LEU A 327 -0.98 -24.48 30.97
CA LEU A 327 -2.07 -24.91 30.10
C LEU A 327 -1.86 -24.44 28.65
N LEU A 328 -1.32 -23.23 28.49
CA LEU A 328 -0.98 -22.68 27.19
C LEU A 328 0.17 -23.48 26.54
N GLU A 329 1.20 -23.85 27.32
CA GLU A 329 2.31 -24.67 26.83
C GLU A 329 1.85 -26.06 26.39
N ILE A 330 0.99 -26.73 27.17
CA ILE A 330 0.38 -28.00 26.77
C ILE A 330 -0.40 -27.83 25.48
N LEU A 331 -1.22 -26.78 25.37
CA LEU A 331 -2.00 -26.51 24.15
C LEU A 331 -1.09 -26.31 22.93
N PHE A 332 -0.03 -25.50 23.06
CA PHE A 332 0.90 -25.23 21.97
C PHE A 332 1.71 -26.46 21.57
N LEU A 333 2.19 -27.26 22.53
CA LEU A 333 2.91 -28.50 22.27
C LEU A 333 2.06 -29.47 21.45
N LEU A 334 0.84 -29.74 21.94
CA LEU A 334 -0.08 -30.67 21.27
C LEU A 334 -0.54 -30.14 19.91
N ALA A 335 -0.89 -28.85 19.83
CA ALA A 335 -1.35 -28.23 18.59
C ALA A 335 -0.27 -28.27 17.50
N LYS A 336 0.99 -27.91 17.84
CA LYS A 336 2.10 -27.88 16.87
C LYS A 336 2.40 -29.27 16.30
N ASN A 337 2.12 -30.31 17.08
CA ASN A 337 2.38 -31.70 16.75
C ASN A 337 1.06 -32.48 16.64
N ARG A 338 0.06 -31.90 15.95
CA ARG A 338 -1.26 -32.51 15.76
C ARG A 338 -1.15 -33.90 15.13
N GLY A 339 -1.94 -34.85 15.63
CA GLY A 339 -1.88 -36.25 15.21
C GLY A 339 -0.77 -37.09 15.87
N SER A 340 0.26 -36.46 16.45
CA SER A 340 1.26 -37.18 17.26
C SER A 340 0.74 -37.36 18.68
N PHE A 341 0.87 -38.57 19.23
CA PHE A 341 0.52 -38.85 20.62
C PHE A 341 1.71 -38.55 21.54
N TYR A 342 1.40 -37.95 22.68
CA TYR A 342 2.33 -37.70 23.78
C TYR A 342 1.85 -38.49 24.99
N ASP A 343 2.68 -39.41 25.47
CA ASP A 343 2.44 -40.14 26.70
C ASP A 343 2.75 -39.27 27.93
N LYS A 344 2.71 -39.85 29.13
CA LYS A 344 2.89 -39.07 30.36
C LYS A 344 4.35 -38.67 30.55
N GLU A 345 5.25 -39.54 30.13
CA GLU A 345 6.69 -39.38 30.17
C GLU A 345 7.14 -38.25 29.23
N ASP A 346 6.60 -38.21 28.02
CA ASP A 346 6.82 -37.14 27.06
C ASP A 346 6.26 -35.81 27.54
N LEU A 347 5.05 -35.79 28.11
CA LEU A 347 4.47 -34.57 28.66
C LEU A 347 5.25 -34.03 29.85
N ALA A 348 5.71 -34.90 30.76
CA ALA A 348 6.56 -34.54 31.90
C ALA A 348 7.84 -33.81 31.40
N ARG A 349 8.50 -34.42 30.43
CA ARG A 349 9.75 -33.93 29.84
C ARG A 349 9.58 -32.66 29.03
N GLU A 350 8.52 -32.55 28.24
CA GLU A 350 8.36 -31.40 27.34
C GLU A 350 7.82 -30.15 28.03
N ILE A 351 6.90 -30.32 28.98
CA ILE A 351 6.22 -29.20 29.64
C ILE A 351 6.95 -28.73 30.90
N TRP A 352 7.40 -29.68 31.74
CA TRP A 352 8.03 -29.38 33.01
C TRP A 352 9.55 -29.52 32.99
N LYS A 353 10.12 -30.11 31.93
CA LYS A 353 11.57 -30.38 31.80
C LYS A 353 12.11 -31.26 32.94
N ASP A 354 11.24 -32.12 33.46
CA ASP A 354 11.50 -33.04 34.57
C ASP A 354 11.40 -34.51 34.14
N GLU A 355 12.09 -35.38 34.87
CA GLU A 355 11.96 -36.83 34.74
C GLU A 355 10.60 -37.29 35.30
N TYR A 356 9.95 -38.23 34.63
CA TYR A 356 8.60 -38.62 34.98
C TYR A 356 8.51 -39.35 36.33
N ASN A 357 7.70 -38.80 37.24
CA ASN A 357 7.35 -39.41 38.52
C ASN A 357 5.83 -39.62 38.62
N PRO A 358 5.33 -40.88 38.64
CA PRO A 358 3.90 -41.18 38.71
C PRO A 358 3.17 -40.55 39.90
N LEU A 359 3.83 -40.37 41.05
CA LEU A 359 3.19 -39.81 42.26
C LEU A 359 2.86 -38.32 42.13
N ILE A 360 3.60 -37.61 41.25
CA ILE A 360 3.46 -36.17 41.04
C ILE A 360 2.73 -35.90 39.73
N HIS A 361 3.23 -36.48 38.63
CA HIS A 361 2.83 -36.11 37.28
C HIS A 361 1.48 -36.67 36.85
N ASP A 362 1.03 -37.82 37.39
CA ASP A 362 -0.28 -38.38 37.01
C ASP A 362 -1.41 -37.41 37.31
N LYS A 363 -1.45 -36.94 38.56
CA LYS A 363 -2.45 -35.97 38.99
C LYS A 363 -2.28 -34.65 38.25
N LEU A 364 -1.05 -34.21 38.05
CA LEU A 364 -0.74 -32.90 37.47
C LEU A 364 -1.09 -32.83 35.97
N ILE A 365 -0.77 -33.86 35.19
CA ILE A 365 -1.15 -34.00 33.78
C ILE A 365 -2.67 -34.12 33.66
N TYR A 366 -3.30 -35.02 34.44
CA TYR A 366 -4.75 -35.22 34.38
C TYR A 366 -5.52 -33.94 34.71
N THR A 367 -5.13 -33.24 35.78
CA THR A 367 -5.78 -31.98 36.17
C THR A 367 -5.53 -30.87 35.16
N SER A 368 -4.33 -30.78 34.58
CA SER A 368 -4.01 -29.78 33.55
C SER A 368 -4.79 -29.99 32.26
N ILE A 369 -4.78 -31.21 31.70
CA ILE A 369 -5.56 -31.59 30.51
C ILE A 369 -7.06 -31.34 30.74
N SER A 370 -7.58 -31.72 31.92
CA SER A 370 -8.99 -31.53 32.27
C SER A 370 -9.36 -30.04 32.34
N ARG A 371 -8.52 -29.20 32.97
CA ARG A 371 -8.72 -27.74 33.02
C ARG A 371 -8.62 -27.10 31.65
N LEU A 372 -7.64 -27.50 30.83
CA LEU A 372 -7.46 -26.99 29.47
C LEU A 372 -8.70 -27.29 28.62
N ARG A 373 -9.18 -28.55 28.65
CA ARG A 373 -10.42 -28.95 27.97
C ARG A 373 -11.64 -28.14 28.42
N LYS A 374 -11.79 -27.83 29.71
CA LYS A 374 -12.89 -26.98 30.20
C LYS A 374 -12.86 -25.56 29.63
N LEU A 375 -11.69 -25.08 29.19
CA LEU A 375 -11.54 -23.75 28.61
C LEU A 375 -11.82 -23.74 27.11
N ILE A 376 -11.30 -24.74 26.38
CA ILE A 376 -11.28 -24.71 24.91
C ILE A 376 -12.35 -25.58 24.24
N GLU A 377 -12.94 -26.57 24.94
CA GLU A 377 -13.92 -27.46 24.31
C GLU A 377 -15.33 -26.83 24.29
N PRO A 378 -16.06 -26.89 23.17
CA PRO A 378 -17.42 -26.35 23.08
C PRO A 378 -18.37 -27.13 24.00
N LYS A 379 -19.32 -26.41 24.62
CA LYS A 379 -20.21 -26.96 25.66
C LYS A 379 -21.33 -27.84 25.12
N ASP A 380 -21.69 -27.70 23.84
CA ASP A 380 -22.89 -28.34 23.26
C ASP A 380 -22.69 -29.79 22.80
N ASN A 381 -21.48 -30.35 22.89
CA ASN A 381 -21.24 -31.76 22.57
C ASN A 381 -21.58 -32.66 23.76
N SER A 382 -22.87 -32.84 24.02
CA SER A 382 -23.41 -33.73 25.06
C SER A 382 -23.27 -35.23 24.76
N ASN A 383 -22.68 -35.62 23.61
CA ASN A 383 -22.33 -37.01 23.31
C ASN A 383 -20.91 -37.15 22.73
N THR A 384 -20.00 -37.60 23.60
CA THR A 384 -18.85 -38.50 23.38
C THR A 384 -17.65 -38.11 22.49
N LYS A 385 -17.62 -37.02 21.72
CA LYS A 385 -16.39 -36.61 20.99
C LYS A 385 -15.83 -35.25 21.43
N ARG A 386 -14.67 -35.30 22.12
CA ARG A 386 -13.79 -34.13 22.36
C ARG A 386 -13.36 -33.58 21.01
N LYS A 387 -13.50 -32.27 20.78
CA LYS A 387 -13.16 -31.63 19.50
C LYS A 387 -11.65 -31.42 19.38
N TYR A 388 -10.99 -30.97 20.45
CA TYR A 388 -9.60 -30.50 20.38
C TYR A 388 -8.59 -31.50 20.91
N ILE A 389 -8.73 -31.92 22.16
CA ILE A 389 -7.74 -32.81 22.81
C ILE A 389 -8.32 -34.21 22.91
N ILE A 390 -7.73 -35.15 22.20
CA ILE A 390 -8.14 -36.56 22.15
C ILE A 390 -7.24 -37.38 23.06
N ARG A 391 -7.79 -38.43 23.68
CA ARG A 391 -7.02 -39.44 24.42
C ARG A 391 -7.03 -40.75 23.62
N GLY A 392 -5.86 -41.25 23.26
CA GLY A 392 -5.65 -42.56 22.64
C GLY A 392 -5.13 -43.58 23.63
N LYS A 393 -4.70 -44.75 23.12
CA LYS A 393 -3.98 -45.75 23.92
C LYS A 393 -2.61 -45.24 24.34
N ASP A 394 -1.97 -44.48 23.46
CA ASP A 394 -0.58 -44.00 23.60
C ASP A 394 -0.49 -42.58 24.20
N GLY A 395 -1.55 -42.11 24.87
CA GLY A 395 -1.56 -40.80 25.56
C GLY A 395 -2.51 -39.77 24.95
N TYR A 396 -2.07 -38.51 24.86
CA TYR A 396 -2.87 -37.38 24.40
C TYR A 396 -2.37 -36.83 23.06
N THR A 397 -3.29 -36.41 22.20
CA THR A 397 -2.97 -35.70 20.96
C THR A 397 -3.94 -34.56 20.72
N PHE A 398 -3.53 -33.60 19.90
CA PHE A 398 -4.46 -32.63 19.33
C PHE A 398 -5.09 -33.21 18.07
N ASN A 399 -6.40 -33.03 17.93
CA ASN A 399 -7.18 -33.56 16.82
C ASN A 399 -6.60 -33.06 15.47
N PRO A 400 -6.16 -33.97 14.58
CA PRO A 400 -5.53 -33.59 13.31
C PRO A 400 -6.49 -32.87 12.35
N ASP A 401 -7.80 -33.11 12.48
CA ASP A 401 -8.83 -32.52 11.62
C ASP A 401 -9.16 -31.06 11.98
N VAL A 402 -8.68 -30.59 13.13
CA VAL A 402 -8.93 -29.22 13.58
C VAL A 402 -8.08 -28.23 12.76
N LYS A 403 -8.74 -27.18 12.28
CA LYS A 403 -8.08 -26.09 11.58
C LYS A 403 -7.55 -25.08 12.59
N ILE A 404 -6.25 -25.13 12.82
CA ILE A 404 -5.53 -24.27 13.76
C ILE A 404 -4.87 -23.14 12.99
N ARG A 405 -4.99 -21.91 13.50
CA ARG A 405 -4.16 -20.79 13.07
C ARG A 405 -3.27 -20.37 14.23
N TYR A 406 -1.98 -20.24 13.97
CA TYR A 406 -1.06 -19.61 14.90
C TYR A 406 -0.97 -18.14 14.52
N GLN A 407 -0.76 -17.26 15.49
CA GLN A 407 -0.26 -15.92 15.19
C GLN A 407 1.02 -16.07 14.37
N MET A 408 0.94 -15.78 13.07
CA MET A 408 2.12 -15.72 12.24
C MET A 408 2.88 -14.45 12.62
N GLU A 409 4.20 -14.57 12.80
CA GLU A 409 5.09 -13.45 12.50
C GLU A 409 4.88 -13.14 11.03
N THR A 410 3.91 -12.27 10.74
CA THR A 410 3.43 -12.08 9.38
C THR A 410 4.51 -11.29 8.65
N LYS A 411 5.42 -11.97 7.96
CA LYS A 411 6.19 -11.35 6.90
C LYS A 411 5.20 -11.03 5.80
N LEU A 412 4.78 -9.76 5.75
CA LEU A 412 4.05 -9.19 4.62
C LEU A 412 4.77 -9.60 3.35
N THR A 413 4.21 -10.58 2.64
CA THR A 413 4.77 -11.00 1.36
C THR A 413 4.29 -9.98 0.36
N ALA A 414 5.22 -9.16 -0.13
CA ALA A 414 4.95 -8.30 -1.27
C ALA A 414 4.53 -9.21 -2.43
N GLY A 415 3.24 -9.19 -2.79
CA GLY A 415 2.74 -9.93 -3.93
C GLY A 415 3.56 -9.59 -5.16
N LYS A 416 4.13 -10.60 -5.82
CA LYS A 416 4.80 -10.43 -7.10
C LYS A 416 3.76 -9.97 -8.11
N ALA A 417 3.84 -8.70 -8.53
CA ALA A 417 3.13 -8.19 -9.69
C ALA A 417 4.14 -7.90 -10.79
N VAL A 418 3.75 -8.14 -12.04
CA VAL A 418 4.51 -7.68 -13.19
C VAL A 418 4.67 -6.15 -13.07
N ALA A 419 5.90 -5.70 -13.32
CA ALA A 419 6.40 -4.34 -13.22
C ALA A 419 6.48 -3.69 -11.82
N ASN A 420 6.09 -4.34 -10.71
CA ASN A 420 6.21 -3.80 -9.32
C ASN A 420 5.79 -2.32 -9.15
N VAL A 421 4.90 -1.82 -10.02
CA VAL A 421 4.54 -0.40 -10.04
C VAL A 421 3.48 -0.14 -8.98
N ASP A 422 3.80 0.62 -7.94
CA ASP A 422 2.77 1.07 -7.01
C ASP A 422 1.93 2.19 -7.65
N ILE A 423 0.60 2.13 -7.54
CA ILE A 423 -0.30 3.17 -8.05
C ILE A 423 -0.02 4.54 -7.40
N SER A 424 0.59 4.54 -6.21
CA SER A 424 1.02 5.76 -5.51
C SER A 424 2.39 6.28 -5.94
N SER A 425 3.18 5.52 -6.72
CA SER A 425 4.51 5.98 -7.13
C SER A 425 4.43 7.31 -7.91
N PRO A 426 5.38 8.25 -7.73
CA PRO A 426 5.28 9.61 -8.26
C PRO A 426 5.25 9.66 -9.79
N VAL A 427 4.44 10.57 -10.35
CA VAL A 427 4.33 10.85 -11.80
C VAL A 427 4.65 12.29 -12.13
#